data_AF-J3QR90-F1
#
_entry.id   AF-J3QR90-F1
#
_cell.length_a   1.000
_cell.length_b   1.000
_cell.length_c   1.000
_cell.angle_alpha   90.00
_cell.angle_beta   90.00
_cell.angle_gamma   90.00
#
_symmetry.space_group_name_H-M   'P 1'
#
loop_
_entity.id
_entity.type
_entity.pdbx_description
1 polymer ?
#
loop_
_entity_poly.entity_id
_entity_poly.type
_entity_poly.pdbx_seq_one_letter_code
_entity_poly.pdbx_strand_id
1 'polypeptide(L)' 'IIYLRRFKCLRTLSLSRNPISEAEDYKMFICAYLPDLMYLDYRRIDDHTASVSLSVSQPCETDSSSPQVSWKRGIEE' A
#
# COMPACT_ATOMS: atom_id res chain seq x y z
N ILE A 1 3.05 17.88 -7.20
CA ILE A 1 2.10 16.89 -7.76
C ILE A 1 0.87 17.52 -8.42
N ILE A 2 0.22 18.55 -7.84
CA ILE A 2 -0.99 19.20 -8.43
C ILE A 2 -0.82 19.60 -9.91
N TYR A 3 0.35 20.13 -10.28
CA TYR A 3 0.68 20.49 -11.67
C TYR A 3 0.48 19.35 -12.68
N LEU A 4 0.75 18.10 -12.27
CA LEU A 4 0.67 16.93 -13.15
C LEU A 4 -0.77 16.59 -13.57
N ARG A 5 -1.79 17.06 -12.85
CA ARG A 5 -3.22 16.86 -13.18
C ARG A 5 -3.63 17.49 -14.52
N ARG A 6 -2.81 18.39 -15.06
CA ARG A 6 -3.03 19.01 -16.38
C ARG A 6 -2.82 18.02 -17.51
N PHE A 7 -2.03 16.96 -17.30
CA PHE A 7 -1.75 15.94 -18.29
C PHE A 7 -2.80 14.83 -18.23
N LYS A 8 -3.90 15.01 -18.98
CA LYS A 8 -5.03 14.06 -19.03
C LYS A 8 -4.66 12.64 -19.51
N CYS A 9 -3.53 12.51 -20.19
CA CYS A 9 -3.03 11.23 -20.71
C CYS A 9 -1.79 10.72 -19.95
N LEU A 10 -1.50 11.25 -18.76
CA LEU A 10 -0.35 10.79 -17.95
C LEU A 10 -0.65 9.41 -17.38
N ARG A 11 -0.12 8.37 -18.03
CA ARG A 11 -0.30 6.97 -17.59
C ARG A 11 0.87 6.41 -16.79
N THR A 12 2.07 6.97 -16.95
CA THR A 12 3.30 6.47 -16.31
C THR A 12 4.05 7.62 -15.67
N LEU A 13 4.51 7.42 -14.44
CA LEU A 13 5.31 8.38 -13.69
C LEU A 13 6.39 7.64 -12.89
N SER A 14 7.61 8.17 -12.88
CA SER A 14 8.68 7.71 -11.99
C SER A 14 9.18 8.89 -11.18
N LEU A 15 9.13 8.74 -9.86
CA LEU A 15 9.67 9.67 -8.88
C LEU A 15 10.80 9.04 -8.05
N SER A 16 11.18 7.80 -8.36
CA SER A 16 12.34 7.13 -7.77
C SER A 16 13.58 8.04 -7.72
N ARG A 17 14.33 7.96 -6.61
CA ARG A 17 15.49 8.81 -6.30
C ARG A 17 15.18 10.31 -6.16
N ASN A 18 13.94 10.66 -5.84
CA ASN A 18 13.59 12.00 -5.37
C ASN A 18 13.23 11.94 -3.89
N PRO A 19 13.49 12.98 -3.08
CA PRO A 19 13.19 12.97 -1.65
C PRO A 19 11.73 12.63 -1.32
N ILE A 20 10.79 13.01 -2.19
CA ILE A 20 9.37 12.67 -2.04
C ILE A 20 9.09 11.16 -2.05
N SER A 21 9.94 10.36 -2.70
CA SER A 21 9.80 8.90 -2.75
C SER A 21 10.22 8.18 -1.46
N GLU A 22 10.79 8.91 -0.50
CA GLU A 22 11.18 8.38 0.82
C GLU A 22 10.01 8.39 1.83
N ALA A 23 8.94 9.13 1.56
CA ALA A 23 7.77 9.18 2.43
C ALA A 23 6.91 7.92 2.29
N GLU A 24 6.57 7.25 3.39
CA GLU A 24 5.83 5.96 3.38
C GLU A 24 4.51 6.03 2.59
N ASP A 25 3.80 7.16 2.70
CA ASP A 25 2.49 7.40 2.11
C ASP A 25 2.56 7.99 0.68
N TYR A 26 3.75 8.21 0.11
CA TYR A 26 3.90 8.90 -1.16
C TYR A 26 3.11 8.21 -2.27
N LYS A 27 3.11 6.87 -2.32
CA LYS A 27 2.40 6.11 -3.37
C LYS A 27 0.90 6.32 -3.29
N MET A 28 0.34 6.25 -2.07
CA MET A 28 -1.08 6.52 -1.84
C MET A 28 -1.43 7.95 -2.21
N PHE A 29 -0.59 8.91 -1.85
CA PHE A 29 -0.76 10.31 -2.21
C PHE A 29 -0.74 10.51 -3.74
N ILE A 30 0.20 9.90 -4.45
CA ILE A 30 0.26 9.98 -5.91
C ILE A 30 -1.00 9.40 -6.55
N CYS A 31 -1.45 8.22 -6.11
CA CYS A 31 -2.67 7.59 -6.62
C CYS A 31 -3.92 8.43 -6.35
N ALA A 32 -4.04 9.05 -5.17
CA ALA A 32 -5.17 9.90 -4.83
C ALA A 32 -5.24 11.18 -5.68
N TYR A 33 -4.08 11.77 -6.03
CA TYR A 33 -4.02 13.00 -6.81
C TYR A 33 -3.99 12.78 -8.33
N LEU A 34 -3.58 11.60 -8.78
CA LEU A 34 -3.47 11.21 -10.19
C LEU A 34 -4.26 9.91 -10.45
N PRO A 35 -5.60 9.98 -10.47
CA PRO A 35 -6.45 8.78 -10.57
C PRO A 35 -6.31 8.03 -11.90
N ASP A 36 -5.85 8.72 -12.96
CA ASP A 36 -5.65 8.13 -14.30
C ASP A 36 -4.28 7.46 -14.47
N LEU A 37 -3.41 7.51 -13.45
CA LEU A 37 -2.06 6.96 -13.49
C LEU A 37 -2.11 5.43 -13.38
N MET A 38 -1.48 4.75 -14.34
CA MET A 38 -1.44 3.28 -14.39
C MET A 38 -0.14 2.69 -13.87
N TYR A 39 0.96 3.45 -13.94
CA TYR A 39 2.29 2.99 -13.52
C TYR A 39 2.99 4.04 -12.67
N LEU A 40 3.46 3.61 -11.50
CA LEU A 40 4.29 4.39 -10.60
C LEU A 40 5.58 3.63 -10.31
N ASP A 41 6.72 4.26 -10.58
CA ASP A 41 8.06 3.71 -10.29
C ASP A 41 8.26 2.29 -10.84
N TYR A 42 7.90 2.12 -12.12
CA TYR A 42 7.99 0.86 -12.86
C TYR A 42 7.09 -0.27 -12.32
N ARG A 43 6.14 0.04 -11.43
CA ARG A 43 5.12 -0.89 -10.95
C ARG A 43 3.74 -0.47 -11.43
N ARG A 44 2.92 -1.43 -11.83
CA ARG A 44 1.53 -1.19 -12.18
C ARG A 44 0.73 -0.90 -10.91
N ILE A 45 -0.13 0.10 -10.98
CA ILE A 45 -1.14 0.39 -9.95
C ILE A 45 -2.33 -0.51 -10.27
N ASP A 46 -2.71 -1.38 -9.34
CA ASP A 46 -3.88 -2.23 -9.50
C ASP A 46 -5.16 -1.41 -9.27
N ASP A 47 -6.19 -1.68 -10.08
CA ASP A 47 -7.45 -0.93 -10.12
C ASP A 47 -8.17 -0.92 -8.75
N HIS A 48 -7.83 -1.85 -7.87
CA HIS A 48 -8.35 -1.95 -6.50
C HIS A 48 -7.85 -0.87 -5.54
N THR A 49 -6.78 -0.14 -5.85
CA THR A 49 -6.19 0.84 -4.92
C THR A 49 -6.78 2.26 -5.07
N ALA A 50 -7.38 2.58 -6.22
CA ALA A 50 -7.97 3.89 -6.48
C ALA A 50 -9.29 4.12 -5.71
N SER A 51 -10.01 3.04 -5.34
CA SER A 51 -11.24 3.11 -4.55
C SER A 51 -11.01 3.10 -3.03
N VAL A 52 -9.79 2.76 -2.56
CA VAL A 52 -9.47 2.56 -1.13
C VAL A 52 -9.11 3.87 -0.42
N SER A 53 -9.02 5.00 -1.12
CA SER A 53 -8.76 6.29 -0.47
C SER A 53 -9.94 6.84 0.36
N LEU A 54 -11.09 6.16 0.39
CA LEU A 54 -12.29 6.64 1.12
C LEU A 54 -12.92 5.62 2.09
N SER A 55 -12.36 4.43 2.26
CA SER A 55 -12.87 3.44 3.20
C SER A 55 -11.79 2.98 4.18
N VAL A 56 -11.61 3.77 5.24
CA VAL A 56 -11.29 3.19 6.55
C VAL A 56 -12.38 2.16 6.84
N SER A 57 -12.05 0.88 6.84
CA SER A 57 -12.93 -0.17 7.37
C SER A 57 -12.10 -1.31 7.96
N GLN A 58 -11.91 -1.18 9.28
CA GLN A 58 -11.80 -2.20 10.32
C GLN A 58 -10.58 -3.16 10.42
N PRO A 59 -10.18 -3.49 11.67
CA PRO A 59 -9.24 -4.58 11.97
C PRO A 59 -9.95 -5.94 11.84
N CYS A 60 -9.31 -6.89 11.17
CA CYS A 60 -9.75 -8.29 11.16
C CYS A 60 -9.26 -9.01 12.43
N GLU A 61 -10.19 -9.25 13.36
CA GLU A 61 -10.19 -10.44 14.24
C GLU A 61 -11.27 -11.37 13.64
N THR A 62 -11.29 -12.71 13.67
CA THR A 62 -10.62 -13.83 14.36
C THR A 62 -10.94 -15.06 13.45
N ASP A 63 -10.18 -16.16 13.35
CA ASP A 63 -10.39 -17.36 14.16
C ASP A 63 -9.53 -18.55 13.66
N SER A 64 -9.03 -19.32 14.64
CA SER A 64 -8.68 -20.75 14.64
C SER A 64 -8.07 -21.43 13.41
N SER A 65 -6.75 -21.65 13.49
CA SER A 65 -6.19 -23.00 13.35
C SER A 65 -4.87 -23.11 14.09
N SER A 66 -4.95 -23.57 15.34
CA SER A 66 -3.78 -24.12 16.02
C SER A 66 -3.42 -25.48 15.44
N PRO A 67 -2.13 -25.80 15.30
CA PRO A 67 -1.60 -27.08 15.70
C PRO A 67 -0.90 -26.92 17.06
N GLN A 68 -1.27 -27.79 18.00
CA GLN A 68 -0.63 -27.89 19.30
C GLN A 68 0.88 -28.16 19.16
N VAL A 69 1.72 -27.35 19.81
CA VAL A 69 3.08 -27.75 20.17
C VAL A 69 3.18 -27.77 21.69
N SER A 70 3.14 -28.99 22.22
CA SER A 70 3.29 -29.32 23.64
C SER A 70 4.76 -29.16 24.05
N TRP A 71 5.07 -28.08 24.76
CA TRP A 71 6.33 -27.95 25.50
C TRP A 71 6.06 -28.26 26.98
N LYS A 72 6.00 -29.55 27.32
CA LYS A 72 6.13 -30.01 28.72
C LYS A 72 7.33 -30.94 28.86
N ARG A 73 8.35 -30.42 29.55
CA ARG A 73 9.28 -31.06 30.49
C ARG A 73 10.05 -29.89 31.12
N GLY A 74 9.82 -29.52 32.38
CA GLY A 74 10.27 -30.25 33.59
C GLY A 74 11.79 -30.05 33.69
N ILE A 75 12.39 -29.43 34.72
CA ILE A 75 12.39 -29.70 36.17
C ILE A 75 13.27 -28.56 36.74
N GLU A 76 12.78 -27.72 37.65
CA GLU A 76 13.15 -27.67 39.09
C GLU A 76 14.65 -27.74 39.37
N GLU A 77 15.26 -26.61 39.76
CA GLU A 77 15.97 -26.35 41.03
C GLU A 77 16.44 -24.88 41.10
#